data_AF-A0A928UKV6-F1
#
_entry.id   AF-A0A928UKV6-F1
#
_cell.length_a   1.000
_cell.length_b   1.000
_cell.length_c   1.000
_cell.angle_alpha   90.00
_cell.angle_beta   90.00
_cell.angle_gamma   90.00
#
_symmetry.space_group_name_H-M   'P 1'
#
loop_
_entity.id
_entity.type
_entity.pdbx_description
1 polymer ?
#
loop_
_entity_poly.entity_id
_entity_poly.type
_entity_poly.pdbx_seq_one_letter_code
_entity_poly.pdbx_strand_id
1 'polypeptide(L)'
;MGMAASQARYLSLIAQQSNLEYQGQQINQERTVLSQQVTDLYNTLLDMKVPTPPLTSEYTTVVYTGNDGASNFTIGSVKPSGESYNVEIKKTLSGAGLQQEYGKAVVSKGAETINVAPVETTVKTDNYKNMGQDNVAIGDDVMVLSTRLAANSPLGEDAYILEGTTFVLHKAGETFDTVKDIYKREKCTDANKENAYAIEEETTPKSVKNITNYYVVENGTLRHAVASDFEENDGTYTFKSGVSYMERSASGQSMANPDAGKVTVSDKPTMTWTEFENHPGYDAKYRQAITNTYGEEGDIQPEDFLVYQDSDGTFKFSLYTDVHGQDSFAEVYSFGMGTYTATEWKDGCNLTFDASGRITAIDIPIFENGGLVRYQTLPLEAATETDTKAYDDAMAKYEYEQYLYDKEQKEINARTEVIQQQDRNLELKLQRLDNNRKQITTEIEALEKVIDENIEKSYKTFSG
;
A
#
# COMPACT_ATOMS: atom_id res chain seq x y z
N MET A 1 -57.64 51.16 30.02
CA MET A 1 -56.55 50.36 29.41
C MET A 1 -55.75 49.79 30.57
N GLY A 2 -56.04 48.63 31.14
CA GLY A 2 -56.37 47.33 30.56
C GLY A 2 -55.26 46.41 31.08
N MET A 3 -55.35 45.95 32.35
CA MET A 3 -54.28 45.20 33.04
C MET A 3 -53.72 44.05 32.20
N ALA A 4 -54.58 43.39 31.41
CA ALA A 4 -54.19 42.35 30.47
C ALA A 4 -53.17 42.82 29.40
N ALA A 5 -53.27 44.05 28.90
CA ALA A 5 -52.33 44.61 27.93
C ALA A 5 -50.96 44.92 28.55
N SER A 6 -50.93 45.44 29.78
CA SER A 6 -49.67 45.69 30.51
C SER A 6 -48.97 44.38 30.89
N GLN A 7 -49.72 43.36 31.33
CA GLN A 7 -49.19 42.03 31.62
C GLN A 7 -48.70 41.31 30.36
N ALA A 8 -49.40 41.43 29.24
CA ALA A 8 -48.95 40.86 27.96
C ALA A 8 -47.64 41.50 27.47
N ARG A 9 -47.49 42.82 27.61
CA ARG A 9 -46.24 43.52 27.28
C ARG A 9 -45.09 43.12 28.22
N TYR A 10 -45.35 43.01 29.52
CA TYR A 10 -44.38 42.55 30.51
C TYR A 10 -43.83 41.16 30.18
N LEU A 11 -44.73 40.20 29.89
CA LEU A 11 -44.35 38.85 29.48
C LEU A 11 -43.56 38.84 28.16
N SER A 12 -43.93 39.68 27.20
CA SER A 12 -43.19 39.82 25.94
C SER A 12 -41.78 40.36 26.13
N LEU A 13 -41.58 41.33 27.04
CA LEU A 13 -40.27 41.89 27.31
C LEU A 13 -39.38 40.91 28.09
N ILE A 14 -39.93 40.15 29.03
CA ILE A 14 -39.21 39.06 29.69
C ILE A 14 -38.77 38.00 28.69
N ALA A 15 -39.64 37.63 27.74
CA ALA A 15 -39.28 36.70 26.67
C ALA A 15 -38.13 37.24 25.80
N GLN A 16 -38.14 38.53 25.48
CA GLN A 16 -37.03 39.18 24.76
C GLN A 16 -35.74 39.22 25.59
N GLN A 17 -35.82 39.55 26.88
CA GLN A 17 -34.69 39.58 27.79
C GLN A 17 -34.04 38.20 27.92
N SER A 18 -34.86 37.15 28.11
CA SER A 18 -34.40 35.75 28.15
C SER A 18 -33.74 35.32 26.85
N ASN A 19 -34.28 35.73 25.70
CA ASN A 19 -33.68 35.46 24.40
C ASN A 19 -32.32 36.17 24.21
N LEU A 20 -32.20 37.43 24.65
CA LEU A 20 -30.92 38.15 24.63
C LEU A 20 -29.91 37.47 25.55
N GLU A 21 -30.29 37.07 26.76
CA GLU A 21 -29.40 36.36 27.68
C GLU A 21 -28.92 35.04 27.08
N TYR A 22 -29.81 34.27 26.45
CA TYR A 22 -29.45 33.04 25.75
C TYR A 22 -28.45 33.28 24.60
N GLN A 23 -28.66 34.33 23.79
CA GLN A 23 -27.71 34.72 22.75
C GLN A 23 -26.35 35.15 23.33
N GLY A 24 -26.34 35.87 24.45
CA GLY A 24 -25.10 36.23 25.15
C GLY A 24 -24.34 35.01 25.66
N GLN A 25 -25.04 34.00 26.17
CA GLN A 25 -24.44 32.73 26.59
C GLN A 25 -23.82 31.98 25.39
N GLN A 26 -24.51 31.92 24.25
CA GLN A 26 -23.96 31.32 23.03
C GLN A 26 -22.69 32.03 22.55
N ILE A 27 -22.68 33.37 22.53
CA ILE A 27 -21.49 34.12 22.13
C ILE A 27 -20.32 33.83 23.08
N ASN A 28 -20.56 33.73 24.40
CA ASN A 28 -19.50 33.37 25.35
C ASN A 28 -18.98 31.93 25.14
N GLN A 29 -19.83 30.99 24.75
CA GLN A 29 -19.39 29.65 24.36
C GLN A 29 -18.53 29.69 23.09
N GLU A 30 -18.95 30.43 22.05
CA GLU A 30 -18.17 30.60 20.81
C GLU A 30 -16.79 31.19 21.10
N ARG A 31 -16.70 32.25 21.92
CA ARG A 31 -15.43 32.85 22.33
C ARG A 31 -14.53 31.87 23.09
N THR A 32 -15.11 31.00 23.93
CA THR A 32 -14.36 29.97 24.65
C THR A 32 -13.75 28.95 23.68
N VAL A 33 -14.50 28.54 22.66
CA VAL A 33 -14.01 27.66 21.59
C VAL A 33 -12.88 28.32 20.80
N LEU A 34 -13.03 29.60 20.42
CA LEU A 34 -11.97 30.34 19.74
C LEU A 34 -10.69 30.45 20.59
N SER A 35 -10.82 30.67 21.90
CA SER A 35 -9.68 30.69 22.83
C SER A 35 -8.95 29.34 22.89
N GLN A 36 -9.70 28.22 22.85
CA GLN A 36 -9.10 26.89 22.79
C GLN A 36 -8.33 26.71 21.47
N GLN A 37 -8.90 27.13 20.34
CA GLN A 37 -8.24 27.05 19.03
C GLN A 37 -6.92 27.85 18.97
N VAL A 38 -6.86 29.03 19.60
CA VAL A 38 -5.60 29.79 19.72
C VAL A 38 -4.56 29.03 20.53
N THR A 39 -4.99 28.35 21.59
CA THR A 39 -4.10 27.55 22.44
C THR A 39 -3.55 26.35 21.68
N ASP A 40 -4.40 25.68 20.89
CA ASP A 40 -3.99 24.55 20.05
C ASP A 40 -2.97 24.98 18.99
N LEU A 41 -3.22 26.10 18.29
CA LEU A 41 -2.28 26.69 17.32
C LEU A 41 -0.95 27.08 17.96
N TYR A 42 -0.97 27.59 19.19
CA TYR A 42 0.23 27.91 19.95
C TYR A 42 1.05 26.66 20.28
N ASN A 43 0.38 25.57 20.69
CA ASN A 43 1.05 24.29 20.94
C ASN A 43 1.65 23.71 19.65
N THR A 44 0.94 23.78 18.52
CA THR A 44 1.49 23.40 17.21
C THR A 44 2.78 24.16 16.90
N LEU A 45 2.81 25.47 17.17
CA LEU A 45 4.00 26.29 16.93
C LEU A 45 5.20 25.92 17.82
N LEU A 46 4.95 25.44 19.04
CA LEU A 46 6.00 24.94 19.94
C LEU A 46 6.54 23.56 19.54
N ASP A 47 5.69 22.71 18.97
CA ASP A 47 6.07 21.37 18.54
C ASP A 47 6.82 21.35 17.20
N MET A 48 6.69 22.42 16.39
CA MET A 48 7.45 22.57 15.14
C MET A 48 8.96 22.60 15.44
N LYS A 49 9.72 21.71 14.79
CA LYS A 49 11.19 21.67 14.89
C LYS A 49 11.84 22.49 13.79
N VAL A 50 12.78 23.35 14.17
CA VAL A 50 13.62 24.07 13.22
C VAL A 50 14.57 23.08 12.54
N PRO A 51 14.59 22.98 11.20
CA PRO A 51 15.53 22.14 10.48
C PRO A 51 16.99 22.56 10.73
N THR A 52 17.90 21.60 10.85
CA THR A 52 19.34 21.85 11.03
C THR A 52 20.10 21.62 9.73
N PRO A 53 21.00 22.53 9.32
CA PRO A 53 21.76 22.36 8.08
C PRO A 53 22.78 21.21 8.20
N PRO A 54 23.01 20.45 7.11
CA PRO A 54 24.00 19.38 7.10
C PRO A 54 25.43 19.95 7.19
N LEU A 55 26.31 19.25 7.94
CA LEU A 55 27.70 19.65 8.11
C LEU A 55 28.58 19.00 7.04
N THR A 56 29.36 19.80 6.29
CA THR A 56 30.28 19.28 5.26
C THR A 56 31.30 18.28 5.80
N SER A 57 31.68 18.41 7.08
CA SER A 57 32.60 17.49 7.75
C SER A 57 32.04 16.07 7.91
N GLU A 58 30.72 15.90 8.00
CA GLU A 58 30.08 14.58 8.11
C GLU A 58 30.13 13.80 6.80
N TYR A 59 30.39 14.48 5.68
CA TYR A 59 30.50 13.92 4.34
C TYR A 59 31.93 13.92 3.80
N THR A 60 32.92 14.29 4.63
CA THR A 60 34.32 14.38 4.22
C THR A 60 35.12 13.24 4.86
N THR A 61 35.80 12.44 4.05
CA THR A 61 36.62 11.31 4.52
C THR A 61 38.06 11.45 4.03
N VAL A 62 39.00 10.82 4.75
CA VAL A 62 40.39 10.72 4.30
C VAL A 62 40.52 9.46 3.45
N VAL A 63 40.88 9.63 2.18
CA VAL A 63 41.10 8.55 1.22
C VAL A 63 42.60 8.42 0.99
N TYR A 64 43.10 7.19 1.05
CA TYR A 64 44.49 6.87 0.74
C TYR A 64 44.56 6.32 -0.68
N THR A 65 45.30 7.01 -1.55
CA THR A 65 45.47 6.64 -2.98
C THR A 65 46.90 6.19 -3.22
N GLY A 66 47.09 5.18 -4.06
CA GLY A 66 48.40 4.69 -4.48
C GLY A 66 48.39 4.27 -5.95
N ASN A 67 49.58 4.09 -6.51
CA ASN A 67 49.76 3.65 -7.90
C ASN A 67 50.43 2.28 -7.93
N ASP A 68 49.84 1.34 -8.65
CA ASP A 68 50.39 0.02 -8.93
C ASP A 68 50.67 -0.07 -10.44
N GLY A 69 51.89 0.32 -10.83
CA GLY A 69 52.26 0.49 -12.24
C GLY A 69 51.51 1.65 -12.89
N ALA A 70 50.67 1.34 -13.89
CA ALA A 70 49.86 2.32 -14.62
C ALA A 70 48.42 2.47 -14.07
N SER A 71 48.07 1.71 -13.03
CA SER A 71 46.72 1.68 -12.45
C SER A 71 46.71 2.34 -11.08
N ASN A 72 45.74 3.21 -10.84
CA ASN A 72 45.52 3.82 -9.52
C ASN A 72 44.66 2.89 -8.66
N PHE A 73 44.90 2.87 -7.36
CA PHE A 73 44.09 2.16 -6.38
C PHE A 73 43.87 3.03 -5.13
N THR A 74 42.82 2.73 -4.38
CA THR A 74 42.59 3.28 -3.05
C THR A 74 42.62 2.18 -2.00
N ILE A 75 42.94 2.56 -0.77
CA ILE A 75 42.80 1.66 0.38
C ILE A 75 41.45 1.93 1.04
N GLY A 76 40.70 0.85 1.27
CA GLY A 76 39.46 0.87 2.04
C GLY A 76 39.72 0.49 3.50
N SER A 77 39.09 -0.59 3.93
CA SER A 77 39.18 -1.12 5.29
C SER A 77 40.56 -1.71 5.60
N VAL A 78 41.08 -1.41 6.79
CA VAL A 78 42.33 -1.98 7.32
C VAL A 78 42.02 -2.69 8.62
N LYS A 79 42.31 -3.99 8.69
CA LYS A 79 42.08 -4.83 9.88
C LYS A 79 43.43 -5.34 10.43
N PRO A 80 43.72 -5.19 11.73
CA PRO A 80 44.94 -5.76 12.31
C PRO A 80 44.87 -7.30 12.31
N SER A 81 45.97 -7.94 11.91
CA SER A 81 46.14 -9.39 11.87
C SER A 81 47.53 -9.76 12.42
N GLY A 82 47.59 -9.94 13.74
CA GLY A 82 48.86 -10.18 14.46
C GLY A 82 49.79 -8.97 14.38
N GLU A 83 50.99 -9.17 13.83
CA GLU A 83 51.99 -8.11 13.59
C GLU A 83 51.84 -7.42 12.22
N SER A 84 50.84 -7.84 11.44
CA SER A 84 50.55 -7.36 10.08
C SER A 84 49.11 -6.85 9.96
N TYR A 85 48.72 -6.43 8.77
CA TYR A 85 47.39 -5.92 8.45
C TYR A 85 46.77 -6.70 7.29
N ASN A 86 45.48 -6.98 7.39
CA ASN A 86 44.67 -7.33 6.23
C ASN A 86 44.06 -6.04 5.68
N VAL A 87 44.40 -5.72 4.43
CA VAL A 87 44.08 -4.44 3.81
C VAL A 87 43.19 -4.65 2.60
N GLU A 88 42.08 -3.93 2.56
CA GLU A 88 41.16 -3.86 1.44
C GLU A 88 41.72 -2.89 0.37
N ILE A 89 42.02 -3.39 -0.81
CA ILE A 89 42.45 -2.61 -1.97
C ILE A 89 41.28 -2.46 -2.93
N LYS A 90 40.99 -1.21 -3.30
CA LYS A 90 39.91 -0.81 -4.20
C LYS A 90 40.49 -0.29 -5.51
N LYS A 91 40.09 -0.87 -6.64
CA LYS A 91 40.53 -0.46 -7.98
C LYS A 91 39.32 -0.06 -8.82
N THR A 92 39.38 1.11 -9.45
CA THR A 92 38.34 1.54 -10.39
C THR A 92 38.53 0.82 -11.71
N LEU A 93 37.64 -0.12 -12.03
CA LEU A 93 37.60 -0.85 -13.30
C LEU A 93 36.39 -0.39 -14.12
N SER A 94 36.41 -0.64 -15.42
CA SER A 94 35.26 -0.37 -16.31
C SER A 94 34.57 -1.68 -16.68
N GLY A 95 33.24 -1.73 -16.56
CA GLY A 95 32.46 -2.91 -16.91
C GLY A 95 31.00 -2.85 -16.43
N ALA A 96 30.38 -4.03 -16.33
CA ALA A 96 29.02 -4.18 -15.83
C ALA A 96 29.00 -4.06 -14.30
N GLY A 97 28.08 -3.27 -13.77
CA GLY A 97 27.88 -3.13 -12.33
C GLY A 97 26.42 -2.80 -11.99
N LEU A 98 26.07 -2.97 -10.72
CA LEU A 98 24.83 -2.44 -10.17
C LEU A 98 25.01 -0.98 -9.73
N GLN A 99 24.01 -0.17 -10.01
CA GLN A 99 23.93 1.24 -9.63
C GLN A 99 22.68 1.47 -8.80
N GLN A 100 22.84 2.02 -7.60
CA GLN A 100 21.71 2.38 -6.75
C GLN A 100 20.92 3.53 -7.37
N GLU A 101 19.60 3.37 -7.45
CA GLU A 101 18.68 4.41 -7.93
C GLU A 101 18.41 5.47 -6.86
N TYR A 102 17.97 6.64 -7.31
CA TYR A 102 17.62 7.72 -6.41
C TYR A 102 16.26 7.47 -5.75
N GLY A 103 16.24 7.44 -4.43
CA GLY A 103 15.03 7.20 -3.63
C GLY A 103 14.82 5.72 -3.28
N LYS A 104 13.87 5.47 -2.36
CA LYS A 104 13.48 4.11 -1.97
C LYS A 104 12.15 3.75 -2.61
N ALA A 105 12.01 2.50 -3.03
CA ALA A 105 10.76 1.97 -3.57
C ALA A 105 9.83 1.53 -2.45
N VAL A 106 8.53 1.75 -2.63
CA VAL A 106 7.50 1.28 -1.69
C VAL A 106 7.44 -0.25 -1.76
N VAL A 107 7.42 -0.87 -0.59
CA VAL A 107 7.31 -2.31 -0.41
C VAL A 107 5.93 -2.63 0.14
N SER A 108 5.21 -3.52 -0.54
CA SER A 108 3.94 -4.05 -0.03
C SER A 108 4.05 -5.57 0.17
N LYS A 109 3.74 -6.02 1.39
CA LYS A 109 3.80 -7.44 1.78
C LYS A 109 2.37 -8.00 1.85
N GLY A 110 2.12 -9.16 1.24
CA GLY A 110 0.88 -9.88 1.44
C GLY A 110 0.66 -10.27 2.91
N ALA A 111 -0.56 -10.13 3.44
CA ALA A 111 -0.88 -10.40 4.85
C ALA A 111 -0.72 -11.90 5.22
N GLU A 112 -0.26 -12.17 6.45
CA GLU A 112 -0.01 -13.52 7.00
C GLU A 112 -1.27 -14.28 7.52
N THR A 113 -1.09 -15.59 7.67
CA THR A 113 -2.03 -16.74 7.78
C THR A 113 -3.01 -16.76 8.98
N ILE A 114 -4.24 -17.30 8.78
CA ILE A 114 -5.22 -17.64 9.85
C ILE A 114 -5.83 -19.05 9.58
N ASN A 115 -5.89 -19.93 10.58
CA ASN A 115 -6.54 -21.26 10.46
C ASN A 115 -8.06 -21.18 10.67
N VAL A 116 -8.86 -21.88 9.83
CA VAL A 116 -10.34 -21.90 9.92
C VAL A 116 -10.91 -23.29 9.56
N ALA A 117 -12.11 -23.62 10.07
CA ALA A 117 -12.76 -24.94 9.93
C ALA A 117 -13.52 -25.14 8.59
N PRO A 118 -13.64 -26.38 8.07
CA PRO A 118 -14.18 -26.67 6.72
C PRO A 118 -15.71 -26.59 6.58
N VAL A 119 -16.18 -26.25 5.37
CA VAL A 119 -17.60 -26.29 4.90
C VAL A 119 -17.66 -26.78 3.44
N GLU A 120 -18.54 -27.73 3.10
CA GLU A 120 -18.72 -28.32 1.76
C GLU A 120 -19.92 -27.72 0.97
N THR A 121 -19.82 -27.59 -0.37
CA THR A 121 -20.96 -27.27 -1.29
C THR A 121 -20.83 -27.97 -2.67
N THR A 122 -21.95 -28.35 -3.31
CA THR A 122 -22.06 -29.03 -4.64
C THR A 122 -22.94 -28.21 -5.60
N VAL A 123 -22.60 -28.13 -6.90
CA VAL A 123 -23.37 -27.42 -7.95
C VAL A 123 -23.88 -28.39 -9.02
N LYS A 124 -25.13 -28.20 -9.49
CA LYS A 124 -25.78 -28.99 -10.55
C LYS A 124 -25.53 -28.38 -11.94
N THR A 125 -25.45 -29.21 -12.97
CA THR A 125 -25.24 -28.80 -14.37
C THR A 125 -26.41 -29.28 -15.22
N ASP A 126 -26.81 -28.51 -16.24
CA ASP A 126 -27.94 -28.83 -17.14
C ASP A 126 -27.66 -29.97 -18.16
N ASN A 127 -26.65 -30.80 -17.92
CA ASN A 127 -26.35 -31.97 -18.73
C ASN A 127 -26.96 -33.21 -18.08
N TYR A 128 -27.23 -34.25 -18.88
CA TYR A 128 -27.89 -35.45 -18.39
C TYR A 128 -27.20 -36.72 -18.88
N LYS A 129 -26.93 -37.65 -17.98
CA LYS A 129 -26.40 -38.96 -18.35
C LYS A 129 -27.49 -39.84 -18.93
N ASN A 130 -27.19 -40.50 -20.04
CA ASN A 130 -28.04 -41.53 -20.61
C ASN A 130 -27.96 -42.80 -19.75
N MET A 131 -29.07 -43.18 -19.13
CA MET A 131 -29.20 -44.39 -18.29
C MET A 131 -29.72 -45.61 -19.05
N GLY A 132 -29.90 -45.50 -20.37
CA GLY A 132 -30.46 -46.55 -21.22
C GLY A 132 -31.98 -46.45 -21.39
N GLN A 133 -32.53 -47.30 -22.26
CA GLN A 133 -33.96 -47.32 -22.61
C GLN A 133 -34.78 -48.19 -21.65
N ASP A 134 -34.14 -49.09 -20.90
CA ASP A 134 -34.82 -50.12 -20.08
C ASP A 134 -35.28 -49.65 -18.69
N ASN A 135 -35.10 -48.37 -18.34
CA ASN A 135 -35.36 -47.82 -16.99
C ASN A 135 -36.34 -46.63 -16.97
N VAL A 136 -37.24 -46.54 -17.95
CA VAL A 136 -38.17 -45.42 -18.08
C VAL A 136 -39.48 -45.69 -17.35
N ALA A 137 -39.70 -45.10 -16.16
CA ALA A 137 -41.00 -45.16 -15.49
C ALA A 137 -41.88 -43.94 -15.82
N ILE A 138 -43.20 -44.11 -15.70
CA ILE A 138 -44.16 -43.00 -15.86
C ILE A 138 -43.86 -41.94 -14.78
N GLY A 139 -43.64 -40.69 -15.20
CA GLY A 139 -43.31 -39.56 -14.32
C GLY A 139 -41.81 -39.20 -14.24
N ASP A 140 -40.92 -40.07 -14.72
CA ASP A 140 -39.49 -39.76 -14.79
C ASP A 140 -39.19 -38.74 -15.89
N ASP A 141 -38.10 -38.01 -15.72
CA ASP A 141 -37.55 -37.21 -16.81
C ASP A 141 -36.86 -38.12 -17.81
N VAL A 142 -37.14 -37.90 -19.09
CA VAL A 142 -36.59 -38.68 -20.20
C VAL A 142 -36.15 -37.76 -21.33
N MET A 143 -35.15 -38.19 -22.08
CA MET A 143 -34.78 -37.58 -23.36
C MET A 143 -35.45 -38.32 -24.50
N VAL A 144 -36.31 -37.63 -25.26
CA VAL A 144 -37.08 -38.21 -26.36
C VAL A 144 -36.51 -37.69 -27.68
N LEU A 145 -36.29 -38.59 -28.63
CA LEU A 145 -35.90 -38.22 -29.99
C LEU A 145 -37.01 -37.39 -30.64
N SER A 146 -36.71 -36.13 -30.96
CA SER A 146 -37.67 -35.20 -31.54
C SER A 146 -37.55 -35.13 -33.06
N THR A 147 -36.34 -34.98 -33.59
CA THR A 147 -36.10 -34.86 -35.03
C THR A 147 -34.66 -35.20 -35.40
N ARG A 148 -34.36 -35.25 -36.70
CA ARG A 148 -33.00 -35.35 -37.24
C ARG A 148 -32.59 -34.04 -37.92
N LEU A 149 -31.47 -33.48 -37.51
CA LEU A 149 -30.86 -32.32 -38.11
C LEU A 149 -29.89 -32.75 -39.21
N ALA A 150 -30.08 -32.23 -40.43
CA ALA A 150 -29.17 -32.51 -41.55
C ALA A 150 -27.80 -31.85 -41.32
N ALA A 151 -26.75 -32.43 -41.91
CA ALA A 151 -25.40 -31.86 -41.85
C ALA A 151 -25.39 -30.41 -42.38
N ASN A 152 -24.61 -29.55 -41.74
CA ASN A 152 -24.45 -28.12 -42.00
C ASN A 152 -25.74 -27.29 -41.92
N SER A 153 -26.82 -27.83 -41.35
CA SER A 153 -28.05 -27.07 -41.08
C SER A 153 -28.02 -26.52 -39.65
N PRO A 154 -28.43 -25.25 -39.42
CA PRO A 154 -28.47 -24.68 -38.09
C PRO A 154 -29.62 -25.25 -37.25
N LEU A 155 -29.39 -25.42 -35.95
CA LEU A 155 -30.40 -25.85 -35.00
C LEU A 155 -31.50 -24.78 -34.83
N GLY A 156 -32.76 -25.16 -34.94
CA GLY A 156 -33.88 -24.20 -34.90
C GLY A 156 -34.28 -23.71 -33.50
N GLU A 157 -33.98 -24.49 -32.46
CA GLU A 157 -34.29 -24.21 -31.05
C GLU A 157 -33.28 -24.92 -30.14
N ASP A 158 -33.19 -24.51 -28.87
CA ASP A 158 -32.33 -25.19 -27.89
C ASP A 158 -32.74 -26.67 -27.76
N ALA A 159 -31.78 -27.57 -27.92
CA ALA A 159 -32.06 -28.99 -27.89
C ALA A 159 -30.86 -29.81 -27.41
N TYR A 160 -31.14 -31.03 -26.97
CA TYR A 160 -30.13 -31.94 -26.45
C TYR A 160 -29.59 -32.84 -27.56
N ILE A 161 -28.28 -33.03 -27.60
CA ILE A 161 -27.62 -33.98 -28.51
C ILE A 161 -26.90 -35.01 -27.65
N LEU A 162 -27.02 -36.29 -28.01
CA LEU A 162 -26.31 -37.36 -27.33
C LEU A 162 -24.85 -37.38 -27.82
N GLU A 163 -23.94 -36.99 -26.94
CA GLU A 163 -22.50 -37.01 -27.17
C GLU A 163 -21.88 -38.07 -26.26
N GLY A 164 -21.54 -39.23 -26.85
CA GLY A 164 -21.10 -40.39 -26.07
C GLY A 164 -22.22 -40.93 -25.19
N THR A 165 -22.10 -40.74 -23.87
CA THR A 165 -23.08 -41.18 -22.86
C THR A 165 -23.89 -40.04 -22.24
N THR A 166 -23.66 -38.79 -22.67
CA THR A 166 -24.27 -37.62 -22.04
C THR A 166 -25.07 -36.84 -23.08
N PHE A 167 -26.28 -36.44 -22.69
CA PHE A 167 -27.08 -35.46 -23.40
C PHE A 167 -26.62 -34.06 -23.01
N VAL A 168 -26.06 -33.35 -23.99
CA VAL A 168 -25.54 -31.99 -23.84
C VAL A 168 -26.53 -31.01 -24.47
N LEU A 169 -26.81 -29.90 -23.77
CA LEU A 169 -27.69 -28.84 -24.29
C LEU A 169 -26.92 -27.97 -25.28
N HIS A 170 -27.36 -27.96 -26.54
CA HIS A 170 -26.88 -27.07 -27.59
C HIS A 170 -27.88 -25.94 -27.83
N LYS A 171 -27.38 -24.75 -28.17
CA LYS A 171 -28.21 -23.57 -28.37
C LYS A 171 -28.68 -23.46 -29.82
N ALA A 172 -29.85 -22.82 -30.00
CA ALA A 172 -30.37 -22.48 -31.32
C ALA A 172 -29.32 -21.72 -32.15
N GLY A 173 -29.17 -22.09 -33.42
CA GLY A 173 -28.21 -21.50 -34.36
C GLY A 173 -26.91 -22.30 -34.53
N GLU A 174 -26.58 -23.25 -33.64
CA GLU A 174 -25.41 -24.11 -33.81
C GLU A 174 -25.56 -25.05 -35.03
N THR A 175 -24.47 -25.25 -35.77
CA THR A 175 -24.40 -26.10 -36.97
C THR A 175 -23.45 -27.28 -36.74
N PHE A 176 -23.77 -28.44 -37.32
CA PHE A 176 -22.95 -29.65 -37.16
C PHE A 176 -22.54 -30.22 -38.52
N ASP A 177 -21.29 -30.61 -38.67
CA ASP A 177 -20.74 -31.14 -39.93
C ASP A 177 -21.31 -32.51 -40.32
N THR A 178 -22.04 -33.16 -39.40
CA THR A 178 -22.68 -34.45 -39.60
C THR A 178 -24.16 -34.39 -39.21
N VAL A 179 -24.95 -35.34 -39.70
CA VAL A 179 -26.36 -35.47 -39.31
C VAL A 179 -26.44 -35.79 -37.82
N LYS A 180 -27.30 -35.09 -37.08
CA LYS A 180 -27.48 -35.25 -35.62
C LYS A 180 -28.91 -35.61 -35.27
N ASP A 181 -29.05 -36.55 -34.34
CA ASP A 181 -30.32 -36.88 -33.70
C ASP A 181 -30.55 -35.88 -32.56
N ILE A 182 -31.69 -35.18 -32.60
CA ILE A 182 -32.03 -34.08 -31.69
C ILE A 182 -33.05 -34.56 -30.66
N TYR A 183 -32.76 -34.34 -29.39
CA TYR A 183 -33.54 -34.81 -28.26
C TYR A 183 -34.14 -33.64 -27.47
N LYS A 184 -35.30 -33.88 -26.85
CA LYS A 184 -35.94 -32.96 -25.91
C LYS A 184 -36.21 -33.66 -24.59
N ARG A 185 -36.05 -32.92 -23.49
CA ARG A 185 -36.45 -33.38 -22.17
C ARG A 185 -37.96 -33.31 -22.05
N GLU A 186 -38.57 -34.42 -21.69
CA GLU A 186 -39.99 -34.50 -21.40
C GLU A 186 -40.23 -35.36 -20.16
N LYS A 187 -41.42 -35.21 -19.56
CA LYS A 187 -41.89 -36.18 -18.58
C LYS A 187 -42.41 -37.41 -19.29
N CYS A 188 -42.02 -38.59 -18.83
CA CYS A 188 -42.53 -39.84 -19.35
C CYS A 188 -44.01 -40.00 -19.04
N THR A 189 -44.85 -40.15 -20.07
CA THR A 189 -46.31 -40.29 -19.95
C THR A 189 -46.81 -41.71 -20.24
N ASP A 190 -45.94 -42.59 -20.75
CA ASP A 190 -46.26 -43.98 -21.09
C ASP A 190 -45.07 -44.87 -20.72
N ALA A 191 -45.33 -45.96 -19.99
CA ALA A 191 -44.30 -46.88 -19.50
C ALA A 191 -43.48 -47.55 -20.62
N ASN A 192 -43.96 -47.52 -21.87
CA ASN A 192 -43.27 -48.08 -23.03
C ASN A 192 -42.97 -47.03 -24.10
N LYS A 193 -42.71 -45.77 -23.72
CA LYS A 193 -42.44 -44.69 -24.70
C LYS A 193 -41.22 -45.05 -25.57
N GLU A 194 -41.49 -45.45 -26.82
CA GLU A 194 -40.45 -45.79 -27.79
C GLU A 194 -39.54 -44.59 -28.08
N ASN A 195 -38.24 -44.83 -28.27
CA ASN A 195 -37.22 -43.80 -28.53
C ASN A 195 -37.03 -42.76 -27.41
N ALA A 196 -37.38 -43.10 -26.18
CA ALA A 196 -37.05 -42.33 -24.98
C ALA A 196 -35.88 -42.98 -24.22
N TYR A 197 -34.98 -42.14 -23.68
CA TYR A 197 -33.88 -42.56 -22.82
C TYR A 197 -34.14 -42.08 -21.40
N ALA A 198 -34.00 -42.99 -20.42
CA ALA A 198 -33.96 -42.60 -19.03
C ALA A 198 -32.71 -41.74 -18.79
N ILE A 199 -32.86 -40.69 -17.98
CA ILE A 199 -31.78 -39.75 -17.73
C ILE A 199 -31.58 -39.46 -16.25
N GLU A 200 -30.33 -39.19 -15.89
CA GLU A 200 -29.94 -38.66 -14.59
C GLU A 200 -29.21 -37.33 -14.77
N GLU A 201 -29.50 -36.34 -13.93
CA GLU A 201 -28.85 -35.03 -13.95
C GLU A 201 -27.34 -35.20 -13.66
N GLU A 202 -26.49 -34.69 -14.53
CA GLU A 202 -25.05 -34.81 -14.37
C GLU A 202 -24.54 -33.78 -13.37
N THR A 203 -24.19 -34.26 -12.18
CA THR A 203 -23.41 -33.51 -11.20
C THR A 203 -21.94 -33.57 -11.59
N THR A 204 -21.49 -32.62 -12.41
CA THR A 204 -20.05 -32.41 -12.57
C THR A 204 -19.53 -31.55 -11.42
N PRO A 205 -18.43 -31.95 -10.75
CA PRO A 205 -17.58 -30.98 -10.09
C PRO A 205 -17.10 -30.01 -11.17
N LYS A 206 -17.62 -28.77 -11.20
CA LYS A 206 -17.06 -27.76 -12.09
C LYS A 206 -15.64 -27.46 -11.63
N SER A 207 -14.66 -27.90 -12.41
CA SER A 207 -13.32 -27.31 -12.41
C SER A 207 -13.34 -25.97 -13.14
N VAL A 208 -14.06 -24.99 -12.58
CA VAL A 208 -13.67 -23.60 -12.74
C VAL A 208 -12.56 -23.41 -11.71
N LYS A 209 -11.36 -23.03 -12.13
CA LYS A 209 -10.29 -22.64 -11.19
C LYS A 209 -10.85 -21.57 -10.25
N ASN A 210 -11.11 -22.02 -9.02
CA ASN A 210 -10.98 -21.30 -7.77
C ASN A 210 -11.57 -19.89 -7.74
N ILE A 211 -12.89 -19.73 -7.58
CA ILE A 211 -13.41 -18.57 -6.82
C ILE A 211 -13.88 -19.05 -5.44
N THR A 212 -14.33 -20.30 -5.35
CA THR A 212 -14.83 -20.94 -4.12
C THR A 212 -13.77 -21.16 -3.03
N ASN A 213 -12.49 -21.18 -3.40
CA ASN A 213 -11.41 -21.29 -2.44
C ASN A 213 -10.95 -19.92 -1.93
N TYR A 214 -11.33 -18.83 -2.60
CA TYR A 214 -10.92 -17.49 -2.17
C TYR A 214 -11.99 -16.83 -1.29
N TYR A 215 -11.53 -16.21 -0.23
CA TYR A 215 -12.33 -15.46 0.73
C TYR A 215 -11.77 -14.05 0.84
N VAL A 216 -12.64 -13.04 0.89
CA VAL A 216 -12.27 -11.64 1.11
C VAL A 216 -12.42 -11.30 2.59
N VAL A 217 -11.45 -10.53 3.11
CA VAL A 217 -11.47 -9.98 4.47
C VAL A 217 -12.09 -8.59 4.43
N GLU A 218 -13.29 -8.45 4.99
CA GLU A 218 -14.02 -7.19 5.05
C GLU A 218 -14.38 -6.88 6.50
N ASN A 219 -13.89 -5.75 7.03
CA ASN A 219 -14.09 -5.34 8.43
C ASN A 219 -13.75 -6.44 9.45
N GLY A 220 -12.69 -7.21 9.19
CA GLY A 220 -12.23 -8.31 10.06
C GLY A 220 -13.04 -9.61 9.95
N THR A 221 -13.99 -9.70 9.01
CA THR A 221 -14.80 -10.91 8.80
C THR A 221 -14.50 -11.51 7.43
N LEU A 222 -14.49 -12.84 7.35
CA LEU A 222 -14.29 -13.57 6.10
C LEU A 222 -15.63 -13.78 5.38
N ARG A 223 -15.68 -13.41 4.10
CA ARG A 223 -16.76 -13.79 3.18
C ARG A 223 -16.19 -14.45 1.94
N HIS A 224 -16.99 -15.26 1.25
CA HIS A 224 -16.58 -15.78 -0.06
C HIS A 224 -16.28 -14.64 -1.02
N ALA A 225 -15.22 -14.79 -1.81
CA ALA A 225 -14.94 -13.90 -2.91
C ALA A 225 -16.06 -14.02 -3.95
N VAL A 226 -16.47 -12.89 -4.49
CA VAL A 226 -17.49 -12.78 -5.53
C VAL A 226 -16.88 -12.09 -6.74
N ALA A 227 -17.51 -12.19 -7.92
CA ALA A 227 -16.99 -11.63 -9.16
C ALA A 227 -16.65 -10.12 -9.06
N SER A 228 -17.32 -9.36 -8.19
CA SER A 228 -17.04 -7.94 -7.99
C SER A 228 -15.71 -7.63 -7.29
N ASP A 229 -15.09 -8.62 -6.65
CA ASP A 229 -13.79 -8.48 -5.97
C ASP A 229 -12.61 -8.59 -6.93
N PHE A 230 -12.86 -8.96 -8.19
CA PHE A 230 -11.85 -9.20 -9.21
C PHE A 230 -11.90 -8.14 -10.31
N GLU A 231 -10.76 -7.90 -10.95
CA GLU A 231 -10.59 -7.19 -12.22
C GLU A 231 -10.09 -8.14 -13.29
N GLU A 232 -10.52 -7.94 -14.54
CA GLU A 232 -10.14 -8.77 -15.68
C GLU A 232 -9.09 -8.03 -16.51
N ASN A 233 -7.92 -8.64 -16.68
CA ASN A 233 -6.84 -8.16 -17.53
C ASN A 233 -6.43 -9.29 -18.49
N ASP A 234 -6.74 -9.12 -19.78
CA ASP A 234 -6.35 -10.04 -20.87
C ASP A 234 -6.71 -11.53 -20.60
N GLY A 235 -7.96 -11.77 -20.16
CA GLY A 235 -8.46 -13.10 -19.84
C GLY A 235 -7.98 -13.68 -18.51
N THR A 236 -7.22 -12.91 -17.72
CA THR A 236 -6.80 -13.25 -16.36
C THR A 236 -7.58 -12.41 -15.34
N TYR A 237 -8.16 -13.07 -14.33
CA TYR A 237 -8.85 -12.39 -13.24
C TYR A 237 -7.92 -12.25 -12.03
N THR A 238 -7.65 -11.02 -11.60
CA THR A 238 -6.87 -10.69 -10.40
C THR A 238 -7.77 -10.02 -9.37
N PHE A 239 -7.46 -10.12 -8.07
CA PHE A 239 -8.17 -9.31 -7.08
C PHE A 239 -7.95 -7.83 -7.34
N LYS A 240 -9.00 -7.03 -7.16
CA LYS A 240 -8.87 -5.57 -7.22
C LYS A 240 -7.90 -5.07 -6.16
N SER A 241 -7.17 -4.00 -6.49
CA SER A 241 -6.27 -3.34 -5.54
C SER A 241 -6.98 -2.99 -4.22
N GLY A 242 -6.32 -3.29 -3.09
CA GLY A 242 -6.84 -3.07 -1.74
C GLY A 242 -7.75 -4.17 -1.18
N VAL A 243 -8.07 -5.21 -1.95
CA VAL A 243 -8.86 -6.36 -1.48
C VAL A 243 -7.96 -7.39 -0.79
N SER A 244 -8.08 -7.50 0.53
CA SER A 244 -7.43 -8.55 1.30
C SER A 244 -8.16 -9.87 1.12
N TYR A 245 -7.44 -10.96 0.82
CA TYR A 245 -8.04 -12.26 0.55
C TYR A 245 -7.25 -13.45 1.14
N MET A 246 -7.89 -14.61 1.21
CA MET A 246 -7.33 -15.88 1.67
C MET A 246 -7.76 -17.02 0.76
N GLU A 247 -6.86 -17.95 0.45
CA GLU A 247 -7.17 -19.18 -0.29
C GLU A 247 -7.27 -20.39 0.64
N ARG A 248 -8.33 -21.18 0.48
CA ARG A 248 -8.52 -22.45 1.17
C ARG A 248 -7.76 -23.56 0.46
N SER A 249 -6.99 -24.33 1.21
CA SER A 249 -6.27 -25.49 0.69
C SER A 249 -7.22 -26.52 0.10
N ALA A 250 -6.71 -27.32 -0.84
CA ALA A 250 -7.49 -28.36 -1.53
C ALA A 250 -8.10 -29.41 -0.58
N SER A 251 -7.51 -29.61 0.61
CA SER A 251 -8.03 -30.51 1.65
C SER A 251 -9.07 -29.85 2.57
N GLY A 252 -9.33 -28.54 2.42
CA GLY A 252 -10.24 -27.77 3.26
C GLY A 252 -9.72 -27.53 4.68
N GLN A 253 -8.50 -27.93 5.00
CA GLN A 253 -7.98 -27.95 6.38
C GLN A 253 -7.13 -26.74 6.76
N SER A 254 -6.88 -25.84 5.82
CA SER A 254 -6.14 -24.59 6.06
C SER A 254 -6.61 -23.51 5.09
N MET A 255 -6.56 -22.26 5.54
CA MET A 255 -6.67 -21.09 4.67
C MET A 255 -5.35 -20.33 4.76
N ALA A 256 -4.73 -20.08 3.62
CA ALA A 256 -3.48 -19.37 3.49
C ALA A 256 -3.65 -18.25 2.48
N ASN A 257 -3.05 -17.10 2.73
CA ASN A 257 -2.90 -16.11 1.66
C ASN A 257 -1.91 -16.67 0.62
N PRO A 258 -2.26 -16.83 -0.66
CA PRO A 258 -1.33 -17.27 -1.70
C PRO A 258 -0.19 -16.29 -1.94
N ASP A 259 -0.38 -15.03 -1.52
CA ASP A 259 0.64 -13.98 -1.56
C ASP A 259 1.48 -13.95 -0.28
N ALA A 260 1.37 -14.95 0.59
CA ALA A 260 2.32 -15.14 1.69
C ALA A 260 3.73 -15.34 1.10
N GLY A 261 4.55 -14.28 1.15
CA GLY A 261 5.89 -14.23 0.57
C GLY A 261 5.99 -13.55 -0.80
N LYS A 262 4.87 -13.18 -1.45
CA LYS A 262 4.92 -12.33 -2.65
C LYS A 262 4.95 -10.88 -2.22
N VAL A 263 6.14 -10.30 -2.32
CA VAL A 263 6.36 -8.89 -2.03
C VAL A 263 6.41 -8.13 -3.34
N THR A 264 5.70 -7.00 -3.40
CA THR A 264 5.84 -6.07 -4.53
C THR A 264 6.78 -4.94 -4.15
N VAL A 265 7.63 -4.55 -5.10
CA VAL A 265 8.47 -3.36 -5.00
C VAL A 265 8.04 -2.42 -6.12
N SER A 266 7.69 -1.17 -5.78
CA SER A 266 7.11 -0.21 -6.75
C SER A 266 5.89 -0.77 -7.49
N ASP A 267 5.01 -1.47 -6.78
CA ASP A 267 3.83 -2.16 -7.33
C ASP A 267 4.13 -3.21 -8.41
N LYS A 268 5.39 -3.66 -8.52
CA LYS A 268 5.81 -4.74 -9.40
C LYS A 268 6.06 -6.03 -8.61
N PRO A 269 5.60 -7.19 -9.10
CA PRO A 269 5.89 -8.46 -8.46
C PRO A 269 7.40 -8.73 -8.51
N THR A 270 7.95 -9.13 -7.36
CA THR A 270 9.34 -9.56 -7.28
C THR A 270 9.49 -11.05 -7.59
N MET A 271 10.66 -11.42 -8.06
CA MET A 271 11.13 -12.77 -8.32
C MET A 271 12.40 -13.00 -7.51
N THR A 272 12.57 -14.22 -6.98
CA THR A 272 13.84 -14.66 -6.41
C THR A 272 14.92 -14.75 -7.49
N TRP A 273 16.19 -14.75 -7.08
CA TRP A 273 17.29 -14.94 -8.03
C TRP A 273 17.15 -16.23 -8.86
N THR A 274 16.73 -17.32 -8.22
CA THR A 274 16.51 -18.62 -8.91
C THR A 274 15.43 -18.52 -9.99
N GLU A 275 14.35 -17.79 -9.73
CA GLU A 275 13.30 -17.55 -10.72
C GLU A 275 13.78 -16.62 -11.84
N PHE A 276 14.58 -15.61 -11.49
CA PHE A 276 15.19 -14.70 -12.45
C PHE A 276 16.14 -15.42 -13.41
N GLU A 277 16.97 -16.36 -12.96
CA GLU A 277 17.85 -17.14 -13.84
C GLU A 277 17.10 -17.98 -14.89
N ASN A 278 15.87 -18.38 -14.56
CA ASN A 278 15.00 -19.12 -15.48
C ASN A 278 14.12 -18.19 -16.34
N HIS A 279 14.18 -16.88 -16.13
CA HIS A 279 13.39 -15.90 -16.87
C HIS A 279 13.94 -15.72 -18.30
N PRO A 280 13.09 -15.59 -19.34
CA PRO A 280 13.54 -15.43 -20.72
C PRO A 280 14.45 -14.21 -20.98
N GLY A 281 14.37 -13.19 -20.13
CA GLY A 281 15.19 -11.98 -20.19
C GLY A 281 16.53 -12.04 -19.45
N TYR A 282 16.86 -13.18 -18.82
CA TYR A 282 18.10 -13.35 -18.08
C TYR A 282 19.34 -13.39 -18.97
N ASP A 283 20.45 -12.87 -18.44
CA ASP A 283 21.76 -12.83 -19.07
C ASP A 283 22.84 -12.92 -17.97
N ALA A 284 23.89 -13.69 -18.21
CA ALA A 284 24.99 -13.89 -17.26
C ALA A 284 25.66 -12.58 -16.81
N LYS A 285 25.53 -11.49 -17.60
CA LYS A 285 26.01 -10.15 -17.24
C LYS A 285 25.42 -9.62 -15.92
N TYR A 286 24.21 -10.03 -15.53
CA TYR A 286 23.60 -9.57 -14.28
C TYR A 286 24.30 -10.15 -13.06
N ARG A 287 24.66 -11.44 -13.12
CA ARG A 287 25.49 -12.08 -12.08
C ARG A 287 26.85 -11.41 -12.01
N GLN A 288 27.50 -11.22 -13.18
CA GLN A 288 28.79 -10.55 -13.24
C GLN A 288 28.73 -9.12 -12.68
N ALA A 289 27.65 -8.39 -12.93
CA ALA A 289 27.46 -7.04 -12.40
C ALA A 289 27.40 -7.03 -10.86
N ILE A 290 26.72 -8.00 -10.24
CA ILE A 290 26.67 -8.14 -8.78
C ILE A 290 28.07 -8.51 -8.24
N THR A 291 28.72 -9.51 -8.83
CA THR A 291 30.08 -9.92 -8.45
C THR A 291 31.09 -8.78 -8.59
N ASN A 292 30.95 -7.96 -9.63
CA ASN A 292 31.80 -6.79 -9.82
C ASN A 292 31.56 -5.71 -8.75
N THR A 293 30.30 -5.51 -8.33
CA THR A 293 29.93 -4.51 -7.33
C THR A 293 30.29 -4.95 -5.90
N TYR A 294 30.13 -6.23 -5.55
CA TYR A 294 30.26 -6.73 -4.18
C TYR A 294 31.44 -7.69 -3.94
N GLY A 295 32.12 -8.14 -4.99
CA GLY A 295 33.25 -9.09 -4.93
C GLY A 295 32.83 -10.57 -5.09
N GLU A 296 33.78 -11.44 -5.43
CA GLU A 296 33.55 -12.90 -5.55
C GLU A 296 33.36 -13.60 -4.20
N GLU A 297 33.94 -13.07 -3.12
CA GLU A 297 33.82 -13.55 -1.74
C GLU A 297 33.11 -12.53 -0.81
N GLY A 298 32.32 -11.62 -1.38
CA GLY A 298 31.63 -10.59 -0.62
C GLY A 298 30.48 -11.11 0.26
N ASP A 299 30.11 -10.33 1.28
CA ASP A 299 28.98 -10.62 2.19
C ASP A 299 27.61 -10.63 1.49
N ILE A 300 27.52 -10.11 0.26
CA ILE A 300 26.30 -10.00 -0.53
C ILE A 300 26.47 -10.78 -1.83
N GLN A 301 25.60 -11.77 -2.04
CA GLN A 301 25.58 -12.65 -3.19
C GLN A 301 24.35 -12.38 -4.07
N PRO A 302 24.35 -12.83 -5.33
CA PRO A 302 23.18 -12.68 -6.21
C PRO A 302 21.87 -13.24 -5.62
N GLU A 303 21.98 -14.32 -4.86
CA GLU A 303 20.85 -14.98 -4.20
C GLU A 303 20.22 -14.14 -3.07
N ASP A 304 20.90 -13.10 -2.59
CA ASP A 304 20.38 -12.15 -1.60
C ASP A 304 19.50 -11.06 -2.24
N PHE A 305 19.36 -11.04 -3.57
CA PHE A 305 18.53 -10.07 -4.28
C PHE A 305 17.18 -10.66 -4.70
N LEU A 306 16.16 -9.80 -4.60
CA LEU A 306 14.90 -9.91 -5.30
C LEU A 306 14.93 -9.03 -6.55
N VAL A 307 14.37 -9.55 -7.64
CA VAL A 307 14.39 -8.90 -8.95
C VAL A 307 12.98 -8.62 -9.41
N TYR A 308 12.71 -7.43 -9.95
CA TYR A 308 11.46 -7.14 -10.65
C TYR A 308 11.74 -6.54 -12.01
N GLN A 309 10.80 -6.73 -12.95
CA GLN A 309 10.86 -6.07 -14.25
C GLN A 309 10.04 -4.78 -14.18
N ASP A 310 10.67 -3.66 -14.50
CA ASP A 310 10.01 -2.37 -14.57
C ASP A 310 9.23 -2.21 -15.89
N SER A 311 8.42 -1.16 -15.99
CA SER A 311 7.50 -0.88 -17.09
C SER A 311 8.22 -0.65 -18.43
N ASP A 312 9.51 -0.30 -18.39
CA ASP A 312 10.38 -0.16 -19.56
C ASP A 312 11.04 -1.49 -19.99
N GLY A 313 10.77 -2.58 -19.28
CA GLY A 313 11.33 -3.90 -19.50
C GLY A 313 12.70 -4.12 -18.87
N THR A 314 13.27 -3.11 -18.18
CA THR A 314 14.54 -3.25 -17.47
C THR A 314 14.36 -4.01 -16.16
N PHE A 315 15.39 -4.75 -15.75
CA PHE A 315 15.40 -5.45 -14.47
C PHE A 315 16.00 -4.57 -13.38
N LYS A 316 15.32 -4.56 -12.23
CA LYS A 316 15.67 -3.83 -11.02
C LYS A 316 15.89 -4.83 -9.89
N PHE A 317 16.81 -4.52 -8.99
CA PHE A 317 17.27 -5.42 -7.93
C PHE A 317 17.08 -4.74 -6.57
N SER A 318 16.60 -5.47 -5.57
CA SER A 318 16.47 -5.00 -4.19
C SER A 318 16.91 -6.11 -3.24
N LEU A 319 17.61 -5.78 -2.16
CA LEU A 319 18.05 -6.77 -1.19
C LEU A 319 16.85 -7.42 -0.50
N TYR A 320 16.88 -8.74 -0.37
CA TYR A 320 15.85 -9.51 0.31
C TYR A 320 15.63 -9.01 1.73
N THR A 321 16.71 -8.68 2.44
CA THR A 321 16.68 -8.15 3.82
C THR A 321 15.97 -6.81 3.93
N ASP A 322 16.14 -5.93 2.94
CA ASP A 322 15.53 -4.61 2.94
C ASP A 322 14.03 -4.74 2.63
N VAL A 323 13.70 -5.53 1.61
CA VAL A 323 12.32 -5.81 1.21
C VAL A 323 11.55 -6.50 2.35
N HIS A 324 12.18 -7.41 3.09
CA HIS A 324 11.56 -8.11 4.21
C HIS A 324 11.80 -7.43 5.57
N GLY A 325 12.47 -6.27 5.59
CA GLY A 325 12.75 -5.49 6.79
C GLY A 325 11.50 -4.92 7.46
N GLN A 326 11.68 -4.25 8.61
CA GLN A 326 10.56 -3.60 9.32
C GLN A 326 10.01 -2.40 8.52
N ASP A 327 10.83 -1.81 7.66
CA ASP A 327 10.46 -0.64 6.85
C ASP A 327 9.60 -1.05 5.64
N SER A 328 8.65 -0.20 5.26
CA SER A 328 7.81 -0.38 4.06
C SER A 328 8.49 0.17 2.79
N PHE A 329 9.83 0.23 2.78
CA PHE A 329 10.62 0.78 1.69
C PHE A 329 11.90 -0.03 1.49
N ALA A 330 12.31 -0.24 0.24
CA ALA A 330 13.55 -0.92 -0.11
C ALA A 330 14.40 -0.08 -1.06
N GLU A 331 15.72 -0.25 -0.97
CA GLU A 331 16.65 0.31 -1.95
C GLU A 331 16.53 -0.45 -3.28
N VAL A 332 16.65 0.29 -4.37
CA VAL A 332 16.57 -0.26 -5.73
C VAL A 332 17.88 -0.03 -6.44
N TYR A 333 18.34 -1.06 -7.13
CA TYR A 333 19.54 -1.07 -7.94
C TYR A 333 19.17 -1.39 -9.38
N SER A 334 19.84 -0.75 -10.33
CA SER A 334 19.70 -0.99 -11.76
C SER A 334 21.01 -1.46 -12.36
N PHE A 335 20.92 -2.20 -13.46
CA PHE A 335 22.10 -2.57 -14.23
C PHE A 335 22.62 -1.38 -15.02
N GLY A 336 23.92 -1.11 -14.92
CA GLY A 336 24.61 -0.06 -15.66
C GLY A 336 25.94 -0.51 -16.27
N MET A 337 26.27 0.08 -17.41
CA MET A 337 27.63 0.07 -17.95
C MET A 337 28.36 1.30 -17.40
N GLY A 338 29.48 1.11 -16.71
CA GLY A 338 30.21 2.23 -16.11
C GLY A 338 31.52 1.82 -15.48
N THR A 339 32.03 2.70 -14.62
CA THR A 339 33.15 2.36 -13.73
C THR A 339 32.60 1.74 -12.45
N TYR A 340 33.18 0.63 -12.01
CA TYR A 340 32.89 0.01 -10.73
C TYR A 340 34.17 -0.13 -9.92
N THR A 341 34.03 -0.19 -8.59
CA THR A 341 35.15 -0.40 -7.69
C THR A 341 35.30 -1.89 -7.43
N ALA A 342 36.31 -2.51 -8.01
CA ALA A 342 36.69 -3.88 -7.67
C ALA A 342 37.45 -3.89 -6.35
N THR A 343 37.05 -4.76 -5.44
CA THR A 343 37.62 -4.88 -4.10
C THR A 343 38.38 -6.20 -3.98
N GLU A 344 39.62 -6.13 -3.50
CA GLU A 344 40.46 -7.29 -3.21
C GLU A 344 41.09 -7.14 -1.82
N TRP A 345 41.02 -8.18 -1.00
CA TRP A 345 41.72 -8.21 0.29
C TRP A 345 43.14 -8.75 0.12
N LYS A 346 44.10 -8.05 0.74
CA LYS A 346 45.51 -8.48 0.82
C LYS A 346 45.89 -8.76 2.26
N ASP A 347 46.15 -10.03 2.56
CA ASP A 347 46.64 -10.50 3.85
C ASP A 347 48.14 -10.24 4.04
N GLY A 348 48.55 -10.00 5.29
CA GLY A 348 49.96 -9.91 5.67
C GLY A 348 50.65 -8.62 5.24
N CYS A 349 49.91 -7.55 4.98
CA CYS A 349 50.48 -6.26 4.58
C CYS A 349 51.11 -5.53 5.77
N ASN A 350 52.21 -4.80 5.55
CA ASN A 350 52.74 -3.86 6.54
C ASN A 350 52.39 -2.43 6.14
N LEU A 351 52.03 -1.59 7.11
CA LEU A 351 51.66 -0.20 6.88
C LEU A 351 52.69 0.73 7.52
N THR A 352 53.08 1.77 6.78
CA THR A 352 53.95 2.83 7.28
C THR A 352 53.11 4.06 7.62
N PHE A 353 53.28 4.60 8.83
CA PHE A 353 52.53 5.76 9.32
C PHE A 353 53.42 6.99 9.44
N ASP A 354 52.87 8.17 9.19
CA ASP A 354 53.52 9.43 9.53
C ASP A 354 53.36 9.80 11.00
N ALA A 355 53.98 10.91 11.41
CA ALA A 355 53.91 11.43 12.78
C ALA A 355 52.50 11.86 13.22
N SER A 356 51.56 12.01 12.29
CA SER A 356 50.14 12.33 12.55
C SER A 356 49.25 11.08 12.60
N GLY A 357 49.80 9.89 12.38
CA GLY A 357 49.09 8.62 12.35
C GLY A 357 48.42 8.30 11.01
N ARG A 358 48.73 9.04 9.94
CA ARG A 358 48.22 8.77 8.59
C ARG A 358 49.08 7.74 7.87
N ILE A 359 48.46 6.91 7.05
CA ILE A 359 49.15 5.90 6.25
C ILE A 359 49.89 6.59 5.09
N THR A 360 51.16 6.27 4.90
CA THR A 360 52.05 6.85 3.87
C THR A 360 52.59 5.83 2.89
N ALA A 361 52.59 4.54 3.24
CA ALA A 361 52.93 3.45 2.33
C ALA A 361 52.31 2.13 2.81
N ILE A 362 52.11 1.21 1.86
CA ILE A 362 51.72 -0.17 2.10
C ILE A 362 52.76 -1.12 1.49
N ASP A 363 53.17 -2.11 2.26
CA ASP A 363 54.06 -3.20 1.85
C ASP A 363 53.22 -4.47 1.67
N ILE A 364 52.98 -4.88 0.42
CA ILE A 364 52.18 -6.06 0.09
C ILE A 364 53.10 -7.29 -0.07
N PRO A 365 52.86 -8.41 0.64
CA PRO A 365 53.68 -9.61 0.50
C PRO A 365 53.46 -10.30 -0.85
N ILE A 366 54.56 -10.66 -1.51
CA ILE A 366 54.57 -11.47 -2.74
C ILE A 366 55.02 -12.89 -2.40
N PHE A 367 54.16 -13.86 -2.67
CA PHE A 367 54.44 -15.27 -2.51
C PHE A 367 54.72 -15.92 -3.86
N GLU A 368 55.78 -16.74 -3.95
CA GLU A 368 56.06 -17.59 -5.11
C GLU A 368 56.26 -19.03 -4.61
N ASN A 369 55.63 -20.01 -5.28
CA ASN A 369 55.64 -21.42 -4.86
C ASN A 369 55.22 -21.65 -3.38
N GLY A 370 54.29 -20.84 -2.85
CA GLY A 370 53.77 -20.96 -1.50
C GLY A 370 54.70 -20.42 -0.39
N GLY A 371 55.85 -19.84 -0.74
CA GLY A 371 56.75 -19.17 0.19
C GLY A 371 56.76 -17.65 -0.02
N LEU A 372 56.89 -16.88 1.07
CA LEU A 372 57.07 -15.43 1.00
C LEU A 372 58.43 -15.12 0.37
N VAL A 373 58.44 -14.33 -0.70
CA VAL A 373 59.67 -13.98 -1.45
C VAL A 373 60.13 -12.57 -1.14
N ARG A 374 59.22 -11.59 -1.18
CA ARG A 374 59.53 -10.16 -0.96
C ARG A 374 58.27 -9.37 -0.63
N TYR A 375 58.44 -8.13 -0.23
CA TYR A 375 57.36 -7.15 -0.16
C TYR A 375 57.44 -6.19 -1.36
N GLN A 376 56.28 -5.79 -1.88
CA GLN A 376 56.14 -4.68 -2.82
C GLN A 376 55.67 -3.45 -2.03
N THR A 377 56.55 -2.46 -1.92
CA THR A 377 56.24 -1.17 -1.29
C THR A 377 55.56 -0.25 -2.29
N LEU A 378 54.34 0.18 -1.97
CA LEU A 378 53.58 1.15 -2.74
C LEU A 378 53.39 2.42 -1.89
N PRO A 379 53.89 3.59 -2.34
CA PRO A 379 53.66 4.84 -1.65
C PRO A 379 52.19 5.26 -1.76
N LEU A 380 51.70 5.94 -0.73
CA LEU A 380 50.32 6.41 -0.65
C LEU A 380 50.26 7.90 -0.41
N GLU A 381 49.29 8.55 -1.05
CA GLU A 381 48.94 9.94 -0.83
C GLU A 381 47.57 10.00 -0.14
N ALA A 382 47.51 10.72 0.98
CA ALA A 382 46.28 10.97 1.71
C ALA A 382 45.61 12.23 1.15
N ALA A 383 44.41 12.07 0.61
CA ALA A 383 43.55 13.16 0.17
C ALA A 383 42.29 13.22 1.03
N THR A 384 41.70 14.40 1.17
CA THR A 384 40.35 14.55 1.73
C THR A 384 39.38 14.62 0.56
N GLU A 385 38.45 13.67 0.50
CA GLU A 385 37.37 13.69 -0.47
C GLU A 385 36.04 13.94 0.25
N THR A 386 35.24 14.85 -0.30
CA THR A 386 33.88 15.11 0.16
C THR A 386 32.91 14.41 -0.79
N ASP A 387 31.99 13.64 -0.25
CA ASP A 387 30.86 13.09 -1.01
C ASP A 387 29.90 14.23 -1.36
N THR A 388 30.23 14.94 -2.44
CA THR A 388 29.48 16.10 -2.94
C THR A 388 28.03 15.76 -3.24
N LYS A 389 27.77 14.56 -3.77
CA LYS A 389 26.40 14.13 -4.08
C LYS A 389 25.58 13.92 -2.81
N ALA A 390 26.11 13.19 -1.83
CA ALA A 390 25.41 12.98 -0.57
C ALA A 390 25.18 14.29 0.20
N TYR A 391 26.14 15.22 0.14
CA TYR A 391 26.01 16.55 0.72
C TYR A 391 24.95 17.40 0.00
N ASP A 392 24.96 17.45 -1.33
CA ASP A 392 24.00 18.21 -2.14
C ASP A 392 22.58 17.67 -1.94
N ASP A 393 22.41 16.34 -1.87
CA ASP A 393 21.13 15.69 -1.57
C ASP A 393 20.62 16.04 -0.17
N ALA A 394 21.50 16.02 0.84
CA ALA A 394 21.16 16.43 2.20
C ALA A 394 20.78 17.91 2.28
N MET A 395 21.46 18.76 1.50
CA MET A 395 21.15 20.18 1.41
C MET A 395 19.79 20.44 0.76
N ALA A 396 19.47 19.75 -0.34
CA ALA A 396 18.18 19.85 -1.01
C ALA A 396 17.02 19.45 -0.07
N LYS A 397 17.21 18.39 0.73
CA LYS A 397 16.24 17.99 1.76
C LYS A 397 16.05 19.08 2.82
N TYR A 398 17.15 19.64 3.32
CA TYR A 398 17.12 20.75 4.29
C TYR A 398 16.35 21.97 3.75
N GLU A 399 16.61 22.38 2.51
CA GLU A 399 15.93 23.52 1.88
C GLU A 399 14.41 23.30 1.78
N TYR A 400 13.98 22.08 1.44
CA TYR A 400 12.58 21.72 1.39
C TYR A 400 11.91 21.72 2.77
N GLU A 401 12.57 21.11 3.77
CA GLU A 401 12.08 21.10 5.15
C GLU A 401 12.00 22.53 5.73
N GLN A 402 12.96 23.39 5.40
CA GLN A 402 12.95 24.81 5.76
C GLN A 402 11.77 25.56 5.11
N TYR A 403 11.52 25.32 3.82
CA TYR A 403 10.38 25.90 3.13
C TYR A 403 9.04 25.50 3.76
N LEU A 404 8.88 24.21 4.12
CA LEU A 404 7.68 23.73 4.79
C LEU A 404 7.50 24.38 6.17
N TYR A 405 8.56 24.44 6.96
CA TYR A 405 8.56 25.10 8.27
C TYR A 405 8.12 26.57 8.16
N ASP A 406 8.71 27.34 7.25
CA ASP A 406 8.38 28.75 7.03
C ASP A 406 6.93 28.94 6.57
N LYS A 407 6.43 28.04 5.73
CA LYS A 407 5.05 28.06 5.24
C LYS A 407 4.07 27.78 6.39
N GLU A 408 4.31 26.74 7.17
CA GLU A 408 3.47 26.35 8.30
C GLU A 408 3.44 27.44 9.37
N GLN A 409 4.59 28.04 9.70
CA GLN A 409 4.67 29.16 10.62
C GLN A 409 3.84 30.37 10.14
N LYS A 410 3.92 30.72 8.85
CA LYS A 410 3.09 31.78 8.26
C LYS A 410 1.61 31.47 8.33
N GLU A 411 1.24 30.21 8.09
CA GLU A 411 -0.15 29.76 8.15
C GLU A 411 -0.69 29.81 9.59
N ILE A 412 0.05 29.34 10.59
CA ILE A 412 -0.32 29.42 12.00
C ILE A 412 -0.51 30.87 12.44
N ASN A 413 0.42 31.75 12.05
CA ASN A 413 0.32 33.18 12.35
C ASN A 413 -0.94 33.81 11.72
N ALA A 414 -1.21 33.52 10.45
CA ALA A 414 -2.39 34.01 9.75
C ALA A 414 -3.70 33.50 10.39
N ARG A 415 -3.76 32.20 10.72
CA ARG A 415 -4.93 31.61 11.40
C ARG A 415 -5.16 32.22 12.78
N THR A 416 -4.09 32.44 13.54
CA THR A 416 -4.14 33.12 14.84
C THR A 416 -4.72 34.52 14.71
N GLU A 417 -4.28 35.28 13.70
CA GLU A 417 -4.81 36.64 13.45
C GLU A 417 -6.32 36.62 13.11
N VAL A 418 -6.76 35.67 12.27
CA VAL A 418 -8.18 35.51 11.93
C VAL A 418 -9.02 35.20 13.16
N ILE A 419 -8.58 34.27 14.01
CA ILE A 419 -9.30 33.90 15.23
C ILE A 419 -9.37 35.10 16.19
N GLN A 420 -8.29 35.86 16.34
CA GLN A 420 -8.29 37.09 17.14
C GLN A 420 -9.27 38.14 16.58
N GLN A 421 -9.37 38.28 15.26
CA GLN A 421 -10.38 39.16 14.64
C GLN A 421 -11.81 38.67 14.89
N GLN A 422 -12.05 37.36 14.83
CA GLN A 422 -13.34 36.77 15.16
C GLN A 422 -13.72 36.99 16.62
N ASP A 423 -12.80 36.78 17.56
CA ASP A 423 -13.05 37.05 18.99
C ASP A 423 -13.39 38.52 19.24
N ARG A 424 -12.65 39.46 18.65
CA ARG A 424 -12.98 40.91 18.71
C ARG A 424 -14.38 41.20 18.18
N ASN A 425 -14.80 40.58 17.09
CA ASN A 425 -16.14 40.76 16.53
C ASN A 425 -17.24 40.20 17.45
N LEU A 426 -16.99 39.05 18.07
CA LEU A 426 -17.92 38.45 19.05
C LEU A 426 -18.03 39.29 20.31
N GLU A 427 -16.91 39.83 20.81
CA GLU A 427 -16.88 40.75 21.95
C GLU A 427 -17.72 42.01 21.68
N LEU A 428 -17.59 42.62 20.50
CA LEU A 428 -18.42 43.76 20.10
C LEU A 428 -19.91 43.40 20.02
N LYS A 429 -20.25 42.21 19.52
CA LYS A 429 -21.64 41.73 19.50
C LYS A 429 -22.18 41.52 20.92
N LEU A 430 -21.40 40.91 21.80
CA LEU A 430 -21.76 40.70 23.20
C LEU A 430 -22.01 42.03 23.91
N GLN A 431 -21.13 43.02 23.72
CA GLN A 431 -21.28 44.35 24.31
C GLN A 431 -22.58 45.04 23.86
N ARG A 432 -22.93 44.94 22.57
CA ARG A 432 -24.21 45.47 22.05
C ARG A 432 -25.40 44.76 22.68
N LEU A 433 -25.32 43.44 22.81
CA LEU A 433 -26.37 42.63 23.40
C LEU A 433 -26.58 42.98 24.88
N ASP A 434 -25.51 43.16 25.66
CA ASP A 434 -25.59 43.57 27.05
C ASP A 434 -26.20 44.96 27.22
N ASN A 435 -25.89 45.90 26.32
CA ASN A 435 -26.52 47.21 26.31
C ASN A 435 -28.04 47.11 26.03
N ASN A 436 -28.44 46.30 25.06
CA ASN A 436 -29.86 46.06 24.77
C ASN A 436 -30.57 45.37 25.95
N ARG A 437 -29.92 44.39 26.57
CA ARG A 437 -30.46 43.69 27.75
C ARG A 437 -30.71 44.67 28.89
N LYS A 438 -29.76 45.56 29.18
CA LYS A 438 -29.91 46.63 30.20
C LYS A 438 -31.09 47.54 29.88
N GLN A 439 -31.26 47.97 28.63
CA GLN A 439 -32.40 48.79 28.22
C GLN A 439 -33.74 48.09 28.44
N ILE A 440 -33.85 46.82 28.04
CA ILE A 440 -35.06 46.02 28.25
C ILE A 440 -35.32 45.79 29.75
N THR A 441 -34.29 45.53 30.55
CA THR A 441 -34.43 45.42 32.02
C THR A 441 -35.04 46.70 32.61
N THR A 442 -34.54 47.88 32.24
CA THR A 442 -35.10 49.14 32.70
C THR A 442 -36.55 49.33 32.24
N GLU A 443 -36.91 48.89 31.03
CA GLU A 443 -38.30 48.93 30.55
C GLU A 443 -39.22 47.98 31.36
N ILE A 444 -38.73 46.79 31.69
CA ILE A 444 -39.42 45.81 32.54
C ILE A 444 -39.67 46.40 33.94
N GLU A 445 -38.64 46.96 34.59
CA GLU A 445 -38.76 47.59 35.92
C GLU A 445 -39.77 48.75 35.92
N ALA A 446 -39.78 49.56 34.87
CA ALA A 446 -40.75 50.64 34.72
C ALA A 446 -42.18 50.12 34.53
N LEU A 447 -42.36 49.04 33.76
CA LEU A 447 -43.67 48.40 33.56
C LEU A 447 -44.19 47.70 34.81
N GLU A 448 -43.32 47.01 35.53
CA GLU A 448 -43.64 46.33 36.79
C GLU A 448 -44.20 47.34 37.80
N LYS A 449 -43.53 48.48 37.97
CA LYS A 449 -44.03 49.58 38.81
C LYS A 449 -45.42 50.08 38.40
N VAL A 450 -45.67 50.23 37.09
CA VAL A 450 -46.98 50.68 36.58
C VAL A 450 -48.07 49.61 36.81
N ILE A 451 -47.71 48.33 36.72
CA ILE A 451 -48.63 47.23 37.04
C ILE A 451 -48.97 47.26 38.53
N ASP A 452 -47.98 47.39 39.41
CA ASP A 452 -48.16 47.46 40.87
C ASP A 452 -49.04 48.65 41.28
N GLU A 453 -48.79 49.85 40.75
CA GLU A 453 -49.60 51.03 41.02
C GLU A 453 -51.08 50.84 40.58
N ASN A 454 -51.32 50.13 39.48
CA ASN A 454 -52.68 49.83 39.00
C ASN A 454 -53.38 48.75 39.84
N ILE A 455 -52.63 47.74 40.31
CA ILE A 455 -53.14 46.73 41.23
C ILE A 455 -53.52 47.40 42.55
N GLU A 456 -52.66 48.26 43.12
CA GLU A 456 -52.92 48.96 44.37
C GLU A 456 -54.15 49.88 44.27
N LYS A 457 -54.27 50.65 43.18
CA LYS A 457 -55.47 51.47 42.91
C LYS A 457 -56.73 50.62 42.77
N SER A 458 -56.66 49.49 42.07
CA SER A 458 -57.78 48.58 41.93
C SER A 458 -58.20 48.02 43.30
N TYR A 459 -57.25 47.53 44.10
CA TYR A 459 -57.50 47.05 45.46
C TYR A 459 -58.16 48.11 46.35
N LYS A 460 -57.62 49.33 46.39
CA LYS A 460 -58.19 50.44 47.18
C LYS A 460 -59.61 50.83 46.76
N THR A 461 -59.96 50.62 45.49
CA THR A 461 -61.29 50.95 44.96
C THR A 461 -62.32 49.86 45.28
N PHE A 462 -61.89 48.62 45.52
CA PHE A 462 -62.76 47.50 45.88
C PHE A 462 -62.78 47.17 47.38
N SER A 463 -61.84 47.69 48.17
CA SER A 463 -61.74 47.45 49.62
C SER A 463 -62.32 48.56 50.50
N GLY A 464 -62.85 49.64 49.91
CA GLY A 464 -63.60 50.71 50.58
C GLY A 464 -65.04 50.70 50.11
#